data_AF-A0A7J2INY1-F1
#
_entry.id   AF-A0A7J2INY1-F1
#
_cell.length_a   1.000
_cell.length_b   1.000
_cell.length_c   1.000
_cell.angle_alpha   90.00
_cell.angle_beta   90.00
_cell.angle_gamma   90.00
#
_symmetry.space_group_name_H-M   'P 1'
#
loop_
_entity.id
_entity.type
_entity.pdbx_description
1 polymer ?
#
loop_
_entity_poly.entity_id
_entity_poly.type
_entity_poly.pdbx_seq_one_letter_code
_entity_poly.pdbx_strand_id
1 'polypeptide(L)'
;MDAIIKCIEDLRMKLEKHRKDDLKEYPTRTIFVDPLLQALGWDVRDPDEVELEYPTIDGKSVDYAPKINRKPVLFIEAKPLNDPLTDVKSITQVVGYAANAGIEWCILTNGVTYKVYRSTEKAEAPDKLLFEISLDPRETEGMTIQQVAEQFARFSRDAMAKGLLDEIGEQIFTTGKIRKALDKLFMDPPNTLIKLIRSVIGDDTIKPVQVKKALKRLWTQTSEIEVPSTFGVEPVPPERAIKRGKKRGEEYSEEHHLKGKPQEVIELFRTIDKFCRELDPTAVRRKYLAKYVRYAHGKNIFCCVHLQKSGLRIWLKLNYSNLESPPEYVRDVSNIGHWGVGDVELAIDSIQRFQSAKGLIQKSFEENRLK
;
A
#
# COMPACT_ATOMS: atom_id res chain seq x y z
N MET A 1 -4.54 -18.44 15.39
CA MET A 1 -3.64 -17.27 15.42
C MET A 1 -2.29 -17.64 16.00
N ASP A 2 -2.24 -18.25 17.18
CA ASP A 2 -0.98 -18.63 17.87
C ASP A 2 -0.01 -19.47 17.03
N ALA A 3 -0.52 -20.42 16.24
CA ALA A 3 0.31 -21.21 15.33
C ALA A 3 1.03 -20.36 14.26
N ILE A 4 0.34 -19.33 13.73
CA ILE A 4 0.91 -18.40 12.75
C ILE A 4 1.97 -17.53 13.43
N ILE A 5 1.66 -16.99 14.62
CA ILE A 5 2.60 -16.17 15.40
C ILE A 5 3.90 -16.94 15.67
N LYS A 6 3.80 -18.15 16.24
CA LYS A 6 4.95 -19.00 16.53
C LYS A 6 5.75 -19.33 15.26
N CYS A 7 5.06 -19.64 14.17
CA CYS A 7 5.71 -19.89 12.88
C CYS A 7 6.52 -18.66 12.42
N ILE A 8 5.96 -17.45 12.51
CA ILE A 8 6.64 -16.21 12.14
C ILE A 8 7.88 -15.97 13.01
N GLU A 9 7.83 -16.26 14.31
CA GLU A 9 9.00 -16.17 15.21
C GLU A 9 10.12 -17.11 14.75
N ASP A 10 9.77 -18.38 14.51
CA ASP A 10 10.72 -19.39 14.06
C ASP A 10 11.34 -19.03 12.70
N LEU A 11 10.52 -18.55 11.76
CA LEU A 11 10.99 -18.12 10.43
C LEU A 11 11.88 -16.88 10.51
N ARG A 12 11.61 -15.94 11.42
CA ARG A 12 12.48 -14.76 11.64
C ARG A 12 13.85 -15.16 12.17
N MET A 13 13.92 -16.13 13.09
CA MET A 13 15.20 -16.66 13.56
C MET A 13 15.98 -17.35 12.43
N LYS A 14 15.30 -18.14 11.59
CA LYS A 14 15.90 -18.77 10.42
C LYS A 14 16.38 -17.74 9.39
N LEU A 15 15.62 -16.67 9.17
CA LEU A 15 16.00 -15.60 8.27
C LEU A 15 17.33 -14.99 8.69
N GLU A 16 17.51 -14.62 9.97
CA GLU A 16 18.79 -14.04 10.41
C GLU A 16 19.98 -14.98 10.23
N LYS A 17 19.77 -16.31 10.34
CA LYS A 17 20.80 -17.32 10.06
C LYS A 17 21.14 -17.42 8.57
N HIS A 18 20.12 -17.44 7.71
CA HIS A 18 20.27 -17.72 6.28
C HIS A 18 20.35 -16.47 5.41
N ARG A 19 20.28 -15.26 5.97
CA ARG A 19 20.29 -13.99 5.21
C ARG A 19 21.55 -13.80 4.34
N LYS A 20 22.67 -14.39 4.76
CA LYS A 20 23.94 -14.35 3.99
C LYS A 20 24.09 -15.52 3.02
N ASP A 21 23.17 -16.48 3.08
CA ASP A 21 23.18 -17.65 2.23
C ASP A 21 22.39 -17.34 0.94
N ASP A 22 22.91 -17.76 -0.20
CA ASP A 22 22.21 -17.65 -1.49
C ASP A 22 21.30 -18.86 -1.71
N LEU A 23 20.32 -19.02 -0.81
CA LEU A 23 19.34 -20.10 -0.91
C LEU A 23 18.57 -19.99 -2.23
N LYS A 24 18.66 -21.07 -3.02
CA LYS A 24 17.90 -21.24 -4.25
C LYS A 24 16.43 -21.55 -3.93
N GLU A 25 15.60 -21.58 -4.96
CA GLU A 25 14.16 -21.70 -4.88
C GLU A 25 13.68 -22.91 -4.05
N TYR A 26 14.21 -24.12 -4.30
CA TYR A 26 13.81 -25.32 -3.55
C TYR A 26 14.12 -25.25 -2.03
N PRO A 27 15.33 -24.86 -1.59
CA PRO A 27 15.56 -24.58 -0.17
C PRO A 27 14.67 -23.48 0.40
N THR A 28 14.41 -22.41 -0.35
CA THR A 28 13.51 -21.33 0.10
C THR A 28 12.09 -21.84 0.34
N ARG A 29 11.56 -22.63 -0.60
CA ARG A 29 10.26 -23.31 -0.52
C ARG A 29 10.15 -24.13 0.77
N THR A 30 11.07 -25.06 0.96
CA THR A 30 11.04 -26.01 2.09
C THR A 30 11.30 -25.38 3.46
N ILE A 31 12.17 -24.38 3.54
CA ILE A 31 12.58 -23.77 4.82
C ILE A 31 11.62 -22.68 5.28
N PHE A 32 11.05 -21.91 4.34
CA PHE A 32 10.26 -20.71 4.62
C PHE A 32 8.80 -20.80 4.17
N VAL A 33 8.53 -21.26 2.95
CA VAL A 33 7.15 -21.25 2.39
C VAL A 33 6.32 -22.38 3.00
N ASP A 34 6.82 -23.62 2.97
CA ASP A 34 6.07 -24.80 3.45
C ASP A 34 5.63 -24.67 4.92
N PRO A 35 6.50 -24.25 5.88
CA PRO A 35 6.08 -24.10 7.26
C PRO A 35 5.02 -23.00 7.45
N LEU A 36 5.10 -21.92 6.66
CA LEU A 36 4.11 -20.85 6.73
C LEU A 36 2.76 -21.30 6.18
N LEU A 37 2.74 -21.98 5.03
CA LEU A 37 1.51 -22.55 4.46
C LEU A 37 0.85 -23.52 5.45
N GLN A 38 1.63 -24.39 6.07
CA GLN A 38 1.14 -25.29 7.12
C GLN A 38 0.51 -24.52 8.29
N ALA A 39 1.16 -23.46 8.78
CA ALA A 39 0.65 -22.63 9.88
C ALA A 39 -0.62 -21.85 9.49
N LEU A 40 -0.77 -21.53 8.20
CA LEU A 40 -1.97 -20.93 7.60
C LEU A 40 -3.10 -21.94 7.34
N GLY A 41 -2.88 -23.21 7.68
CA GLY A 41 -3.86 -24.29 7.58
C GLY A 41 -3.91 -24.98 6.22
N TRP A 42 -2.89 -24.78 5.37
CA TRP A 42 -2.75 -25.49 4.10
C TRP A 42 -1.83 -26.70 4.27
N ASP A 43 -2.33 -27.91 4.05
CA ASP A 43 -1.47 -29.11 4.10
C ASP A 43 -0.71 -29.30 2.78
N VAL A 44 0.56 -28.92 2.77
CA VAL A 44 1.46 -29.07 1.59
C VAL A 44 1.80 -30.52 1.26
N ARG A 45 1.46 -31.47 2.15
CA ARG A 45 1.71 -32.90 1.96
C ARG A 45 0.49 -33.64 1.45
N ASP A 46 -0.66 -32.98 1.36
CA ASP A 46 -1.88 -33.53 0.79
C ASP A 46 -2.15 -32.90 -0.59
N PRO A 47 -1.96 -33.62 -1.71
CA PRO A 47 -2.22 -33.12 -3.06
C PRO A 47 -3.69 -32.72 -3.33
N ASP A 48 -4.64 -33.22 -2.53
CA ASP A 48 -6.05 -32.80 -2.60
C ASP A 48 -6.26 -31.41 -1.99
N GLU A 49 -5.39 -30.97 -1.07
CA GLU A 49 -5.41 -29.64 -0.46
C GLU A 49 -4.40 -28.68 -1.10
N VAL A 50 -3.18 -29.10 -1.38
CA VAL A 50 -2.15 -28.30 -2.04
C VAL A 50 -1.44 -29.15 -3.07
N GLU A 51 -1.69 -28.87 -4.35
CA GLU A 51 -0.97 -29.53 -5.43
C GLU A 51 0.33 -28.77 -5.72
N LEU A 52 1.45 -29.47 -5.61
CA LEU A 52 2.77 -28.96 -5.95
C LEU A 52 3.04 -29.14 -7.45
N GLU A 53 3.79 -28.22 -8.06
CA GLU A 53 4.10 -28.24 -9.50
C GLU A 53 2.83 -28.34 -10.37
N TYR A 54 1.79 -27.58 -10.00
CA TYR A 54 0.49 -27.64 -10.66
C TYR A 54 0.62 -27.23 -12.14
N PRO A 55 0.19 -28.08 -13.09
CA PRO A 55 0.40 -27.84 -14.50
C PRO A 55 -0.46 -26.68 -15.02
N THR A 56 0.15 -25.81 -15.80
CA THR A 56 -0.51 -24.68 -16.47
C THR A 56 -0.78 -25.01 -17.94
N ILE A 57 -1.69 -24.24 -18.56
CA ILE A 57 -2.12 -24.47 -19.95
C ILE A 57 -0.95 -24.35 -20.94
N ASP A 58 0.06 -23.53 -20.63
CA ASP A 58 1.25 -23.32 -21.46
C ASP A 58 2.33 -24.40 -21.27
N GLY A 59 2.02 -25.51 -20.58
CA GLY A 59 2.93 -26.64 -20.40
C GLY A 59 4.03 -26.39 -19.37
N LYS A 60 3.88 -25.36 -18.53
CA LYS A 60 4.73 -25.09 -17.37
C LYS A 60 4.02 -25.55 -16.09
N SER A 61 4.64 -25.31 -14.95
CA SER A 61 4.05 -25.53 -13.64
C SER A 61 4.10 -24.25 -12.81
N VAL A 62 3.17 -24.14 -11.85
CA VAL A 62 3.26 -23.20 -10.73
C VAL A 62 3.61 -23.99 -9.47
N ASP A 63 4.45 -23.43 -8.60
CA ASP A 63 5.04 -24.17 -7.47
C ASP A 63 3.98 -24.74 -6.51
N TYR A 64 2.96 -23.95 -6.16
CA TYR A 64 1.86 -24.38 -5.29
C TYR A 64 0.51 -23.93 -5.82
N ALA A 65 -0.45 -24.85 -5.79
CA ALA A 65 -1.86 -24.59 -6.00
C ALA A 65 -2.70 -25.06 -4.81
N PRO A 66 -2.86 -24.22 -3.76
CA PRO A 66 -3.85 -24.47 -2.71
C PRO A 66 -5.27 -24.56 -3.23
N LYS A 67 -6.02 -25.54 -2.72
CA LYS A 67 -7.36 -25.93 -3.18
C LYS A 67 -8.38 -25.87 -2.06
N ILE A 68 -9.59 -25.42 -2.40
CA ILE A 68 -10.78 -25.55 -1.55
C ILE A 68 -11.80 -26.39 -2.32
N ASN A 69 -12.35 -27.41 -1.67
CA ASN A 69 -13.23 -28.38 -2.33
C ASN A 69 -12.60 -28.97 -3.61
N ARG A 70 -11.29 -29.29 -3.56
CA ARG A 70 -10.46 -29.80 -4.67
C ARG A 70 -10.32 -28.87 -5.88
N LYS A 71 -10.73 -27.60 -5.77
CA LYS A 71 -10.54 -26.59 -6.82
C LYS A 71 -9.45 -25.61 -6.40
N PRO A 72 -8.45 -25.34 -7.25
CA PRO A 72 -7.45 -24.31 -6.98
C PRO A 72 -8.12 -22.96 -6.73
N VAL A 73 -7.73 -22.28 -5.65
CA VAL A 73 -8.22 -20.94 -5.28
C VAL A 73 -7.11 -19.90 -5.19
N LEU A 74 -5.87 -20.35 -5.18
CA LEU A 74 -4.68 -19.52 -5.03
C LEU A 74 -3.55 -20.17 -5.81
N PHE A 75 -2.75 -19.37 -6.51
CA PHE A 75 -1.47 -19.80 -7.06
C PHE A 75 -0.32 -19.12 -6.32
N ILE A 76 0.73 -19.86 -6.01
CA ILE A 76 1.91 -19.31 -5.32
C ILE A 76 3.15 -19.72 -6.11
N GLU A 77 3.93 -18.73 -6.53
CA GLU A 77 5.20 -18.87 -7.22
C GLU A 77 6.32 -18.42 -6.28
N ALA A 78 7.30 -19.28 -6.06
CA ALA A 78 8.47 -19.03 -5.25
C ALA A 78 9.66 -18.54 -6.09
N LYS A 79 10.58 -17.86 -5.41
CA LYS A 79 11.87 -17.39 -5.93
C LYS A 79 12.95 -17.63 -4.88
N PRO A 80 14.24 -17.58 -5.25
CA PRO A 80 15.35 -17.63 -4.30
C PRO A 80 15.20 -16.61 -3.16
N LEU A 81 15.74 -16.92 -1.96
CA LEU A 81 15.50 -16.14 -0.73
C LEU A 81 15.82 -14.64 -0.88
N ASN A 82 16.90 -14.33 -1.59
CA ASN A 82 17.40 -12.97 -1.76
C ASN A 82 16.84 -12.26 -3.02
N ASP A 83 15.87 -12.86 -3.72
CA ASP A 83 15.23 -12.23 -4.88
C ASP A 83 14.38 -11.02 -4.43
N PRO A 84 14.51 -9.84 -5.07
CA PRO A 84 13.75 -8.64 -4.70
C PRO A 84 12.27 -8.66 -5.10
N LEU A 85 11.85 -9.64 -5.91
CA LEU A 85 10.50 -9.82 -6.44
C LEU A 85 10.01 -8.64 -7.29
N THR A 86 10.91 -7.88 -7.89
CA THR A 86 10.58 -6.67 -8.68
C THR A 86 10.63 -6.91 -10.19
N ASP A 87 11.07 -8.09 -10.62
CA ASP A 87 11.14 -8.43 -12.04
C ASP A 87 9.73 -8.54 -12.65
N VAL A 88 9.45 -7.70 -13.64
CA VAL A 88 8.13 -7.62 -14.27
C VAL A 88 7.79 -8.92 -14.99
N LYS A 89 8.77 -9.65 -15.54
CA LYS A 89 8.50 -10.93 -16.22
C LYS A 89 7.99 -11.97 -15.24
N SER A 90 8.63 -12.08 -14.08
CA SER A 90 8.21 -12.98 -13.00
C SER A 90 6.80 -12.65 -12.49
N ILE A 91 6.48 -11.36 -12.31
CA ILE A 91 5.13 -10.92 -11.93
C ILE A 91 4.10 -11.28 -13.01
N THR A 92 4.39 -10.96 -14.27
CA THR A 92 3.49 -11.27 -15.39
C THR A 92 3.27 -12.77 -15.56
N GLN A 93 4.28 -13.59 -15.29
CA GLN A 93 4.19 -15.04 -15.37
C GLN A 93 3.14 -15.59 -14.38
N VAL A 94 3.30 -15.32 -13.08
CA VAL A 94 2.39 -15.85 -12.07
C VAL A 94 0.97 -15.28 -12.21
N VAL A 95 0.84 -14.00 -12.54
CA VAL A 95 -0.45 -13.36 -12.83
C VAL A 95 -1.11 -14.00 -14.06
N GLY A 96 -0.33 -14.29 -15.09
CA GLY A 96 -0.80 -14.92 -16.33
C GLY A 96 -1.29 -16.35 -16.09
N TYR A 97 -0.56 -17.15 -15.32
CA TYR A 97 -0.99 -18.50 -14.94
C TYR A 97 -2.34 -18.48 -14.23
N ALA A 98 -2.49 -17.63 -13.22
CA ALA A 98 -3.73 -17.54 -12.45
C ALA A 98 -4.89 -17.05 -13.32
N ALA A 99 -4.68 -15.99 -14.12
CA ALA A 99 -5.71 -15.45 -15.00
C ALA A 99 -6.18 -16.47 -16.05
N ASN A 100 -5.26 -17.22 -16.67
CA ASN A 100 -5.59 -18.24 -17.67
C ASN A 100 -6.30 -19.45 -17.07
N ALA A 101 -6.02 -19.77 -15.80
CA ALA A 101 -6.71 -20.83 -15.06
C ALA A 101 -8.04 -20.38 -14.45
N GLY A 102 -8.40 -19.08 -14.56
CA GLY A 102 -9.61 -18.52 -13.95
C GLY A 102 -9.53 -18.39 -12.43
N ILE A 103 -8.33 -18.34 -11.86
CA ILE A 103 -8.08 -18.24 -10.42
C ILE A 103 -7.84 -16.78 -10.08
N GLU A 104 -8.64 -16.21 -9.18
CA GLU A 104 -8.61 -14.77 -8.87
C GLU A 104 -7.33 -14.29 -8.17
N TRP A 105 -6.70 -15.16 -7.39
CA TRP A 105 -5.60 -14.78 -6.51
C TRP A 105 -4.30 -15.47 -6.85
N CYS A 106 -3.21 -14.71 -6.82
CA CYS A 106 -1.88 -15.29 -6.87
C CYS A 106 -0.87 -14.55 -6.01
N ILE A 107 0.19 -15.25 -5.63
CA ILE A 107 1.26 -14.77 -4.77
C ILE A 107 2.60 -15.01 -5.45
N LEU A 108 3.45 -13.97 -5.44
CA LEU A 108 4.88 -14.10 -5.73
C LEU A 108 5.65 -13.95 -4.42
N THR A 109 6.53 -14.90 -4.09
CA THR A 109 7.26 -14.89 -2.82
C THR A 109 8.71 -15.36 -2.94
N ASN A 110 9.58 -14.84 -2.08
CA ASN A 110 10.93 -15.36 -1.83
C ASN A 110 11.01 -16.07 -0.45
N GLY A 111 9.87 -16.49 0.10
CA GLY A 111 9.75 -17.06 1.43
C GLY A 111 9.70 -16.04 2.58
N VAL A 112 10.17 -14.81 2.36
CA VAL A 112 10.17 -13.72 3.36
C VAL A 112 9.09 -12.69 3.04
N THR A 113 9.08 -12.21 1.81
CA THR A 113 8.14 -11.22 1.29
C THR A 113 7.09 -11.92 0.43
N TYR A 114 5.83 -11.53 0.59
CA TYR A 114 4.67 -12.10 -0.10
C TYR A 114 3.91 -10.97 -0.77
N LYS A 115 3.92 -10.97 -2.10
CA LYS A 115 3.19 -10.00 -2.93
C LYS A 115 1.92 -10.65 -3.46
N VAL A 116 0.76 -10.15 -3.06
CA VAL A 116 -0.53 -10.73 -3.38
C VAL A 116 -1.21 -9.92 -4.48
N TYR A 117 -1.56 -10.58 -5.58
CA TYR A 117 -2.13 -9.96 -6.77
C TYR A 117 -3.54 -10.48 -7.05
N ARG A 118 -4.40 -9.61 -7.58
CA ARG A 118 -5.71 -10.00 -8.14
C ARG A 118 -5.57 -10.22 -9.64
N SER A 119 -5.52 -11.46 -10.08
CA SER A 119 -5.20 -11.82 -11.48
C SER A 119 -6.23 -11.29 -12.50
N THR A 120 -7.50 -11.21 -12.09
CA THR A 120 -8.65 -10.83 -12.91
C THR A 120 -8.77 -9.31 -13.12
N GLU A 121 -7.97 -8.52 -12.42
CA GLU A 121 -7.99 -7.07 -12.52
C GLU A 121 -7.58 -6.60 -13.92
N LYS A 122 -8.28 -5.58 -14.46
CA LYS A 122 -8.05 -5.05 -15.82
C LYS A 122 -6.96 -3.97 -15.79
N ALA A 123 -5.75 -4.39 -15.50
CA ALA A 123 -4.56 -3.56 -15.46
C ALA A 123 -3.31 -4.36 -15.89
N GLU A 124 -2.18 -3.68 -16.04
CA GLU A 124 -0.88 -4.35 -16.23
C GLU A 124 -0.52 -5.14 -14.97
N ALA A 125 0.22 -6.25 -15.12
CA ALA A 125 0.46 -7.20 -14.03
C ALA A 125 1.05 -6.56 -12.74
N PRO A 126 2.02 -5.62 -12.79
CA PRO A 126 2.50 -4.94 -11.60
C PRO A 126 1.44 -4.09 -10.87
N ASP A 127 0.49 -3.53 -11.61
CA ASP A 127 -0.58 -2.67 -11.08
C ASP A 127 -1.74 -3.48 -10.48
N LYS A 128 -1.70 -4.82 -10.62
CA LYS A 128 -2.65 -5.74 -9.97
C LYS A 128 -2.27 -6.11 -8.53
N LEU A 129 -1.21 -5.50 -7.99
CA LEU A 129 -0.73 -5.75 -6.62
C LEU A 129 -1.73 -5.19 -5.59
N LEU A 130 -2.34 -6.08 -4.82
CA LEU A 130 -3.30 -5.71 -3.77
C LEU A 130 -2.57 -5.23 -2.51
N PHE A 131 -1.75 -6.11 -1.92
CA PHE A 131 -0.94 -5.84 -0.73
C PHE A 131 0.39 -6.61 -0.76
N GLU A 132 1.35 -6.16 0.06
CA GLU A 132 2.65 -6.82 0.27
C GLU A 132 2.90 -6.98 1.78
N ILE A 133 3.35 -8.17 2.18
CA ILE A 133 3.65 -8.51 3.58
C ILE A 133 5.06 -9.08 3.66
N SER A 134 5.78 -8.80 4.73
CA SER A 134 7.14 -9.30 4.95
C SER A 134 7.28 -9.96 6.31
N LEU A 135 8.06 -11.04 6.38
CA LEU A 135 8.52 -11.62 7.64
C LEU A 135 9.69 -10.83 8.23
N ASP A 136 10.42 -10.05 7.41
CA ASP A 136 11.61 -9.32 7.83
C ASP A 136 11.24 -8.21 8.84
N PRO A 137 11.73 -8.26 10.10
CA PRO A 137 11.50 -7.22 11.08
C PRO A 137 11.91 -5.82 10.62
N ARG A 138 12.85 -5.72 9.67
CA ARG A 138 13.31 -4.45 9.08
C ARG A 138 12.28 -3.82 8.15
N GLU A 139 11.44 -4.64 7.51
CA GLU A 139 10.36 -4.18 6.63
C GLU A 139 9.02 -4.03 7.38
N THR A 140 8.88 -4.71 8.53
CA THR A 140 7.71 -4.58 9.42
C THR A 140 8.04 -3.82 10.69
N GLU A 141 9.04 -2.92 10.66
CA GLU A 141 9.46 -2.18 11.84
C GLU A 141 8.25 -1.47 12.45
N GLY A 142 8.07 -1.62 13.77
CA GLY A 142 6.99 -1.02 14.56
C GLY A 142 5.62 -1.67 14.38
N MET A 143 5.54 -2.84 13.74
CA MET A 143 4.38 -3.73 13.85
C MET A 143 4.65 -4.77 14.93
N THR A 144 3.63 -5.12 15.72
CA THR A 144 3.71 -6.28 16.61
C THR A 144 3.71 -7.56 15.77
N ILE A 145 4.19 -8.66 16.34
CA ILE A 145 4.17 -9.93 15.62
C ILE A 145 2.75 -10.41 15.32
N GLN A 146 1.82 -10.11 16.23
CA GLN A 146 0.39 -10.39 16.03
C GLN A 146 -0.15 -9.66 14.81
N GLN A 147 0.20 -8.38 14.63
CA GLN A 147 -0.23 -7.62 13.44
C GLN A 147 0.32 -8.23 12.15
N VAL A 148 1.58 -8.68 12.16
CA VAL A 148 2.17 -9.37 11.00
C VAL A 148 1.41 -10.69 10.74
N ALA A 149 1.11 -11.46 11.79
CA ALA A 149 0.33 -12.69 11.70
C ALA A 149 -1.09 -12.46 11.16
N GLU A 150 -1.77 -11.40 11.59
CA GLU A 150 -3.09 -10.99 11.07
C GLU A 150 -3.03 -10.69 9.58
N GLN A 151 -1.97 -10.02 9.11
CA GLN A 151 -1.78 -9.77 7.68
C GLN A 151 -1.61 -11.06 6.88
N PHE A 152 -0.81 -12.01 7.38
CA PHE A 152 -0.63 -13.33 6.76
C PHE A 152 -1.92 -14.16 6.79
N ALA A 153 -2.70 -14.07 7.87
CA ALA A 153 -3.95 -14.81 8.04
C ALA A 153 -5.00 -14.48 6.96
N ARG A 154 -4.87 -13.34 6.26
CA ARG A 154 -5.77 -12.92 5.17
C ARG A 154 -5.86 -13.94 4.02
N PHE A 155 -4.82 -14.77 3.83
CA PHE A 155 -4.81 -15.85 2.83
C PHE A 155 -4.67 -17.25 3.47
N SER A 156 -5.03 -17.37 4.76
CA SER A 156 -5.21 -18.68 5.39
C SER A 156 -6.34 -19.47 4.73
N ARG A 157 -6.33 -20.79 4.87
CA ARG A 157 -7.35 -21.67 4.28
C ARG A 157 -8.77 -21.27 4.69
N ASP A 158 -8.98 -20.95 5.96
CA ASP A 158 -10.27 -20.49 6.50
C ASP A 158 -10.68 -19.12 5.94
N ALA A 159 -9.75 -18.16 5.86
CA ALA A 159 -10.03 -16.84 5.30
C ALA A 159 -10.38 -16.90 3.80
N MET A 160 -9.66 -17.73 3.04
CA MET A 160 -9.94 -17.98 1.63
C MET A 160 -11.29 -18.67 1.43
N ALA A 161 -11.65 -19.64 2.29
CA ALA A 161 -12.95 -20.29 2.24
C ALA A 161 -14.12 -19.32 2.50
N LYS A 162 -13.88 -18.28 3.28
CA LYS A 162 -14.85 -17.22 3.58
C LYS A 162 -14.88 -16.09 2.54
N GLY A 163 -14.02 -16.13 1.52
CA GLY A 163 -13.94 -15.10 0.49
C GLY A 163 -13.34 -13.77 0.99
N LEU A 164 -12.51 -13.79 2.03
CA LEU A 164 -11.97 -12.56 2.63
C LEU A 164 -11.12 -11.76 1.63
N LEU A 165 -10.27 -12.41 0.84
CA LEU A 165 -9.51 -11.72 -0.20
C LEU A 165 -10.41 -11.12 -1.28
N ASP A 166 -11.49 -11.81 -1.67
CA ASP A 166 -12.48 -11.31 -2.63
C ASP A 166 -13.08 -9.99 -2.14
N GLU A 167 -13.51 -9.95 -0.88
CA GLU A 167 -14.06 -8.75 -0.26
C GLU A 167 -13.04 -7.60 -0.22
N ILE A 168 -11.82 -7.86 0.28
CA ILE A 168 -10.74 -6.85 0.36
C ILE A 168 -10.40 -6.33 -1.04
N GLY A 169 -10.22 -7.24 -2.00
CA GLY A 169 -9.91 -6.94 -3.38
C GLY A 169 -10.96 -6.07 -4.05
N GLU A 170 -12.22 -6.44 -3.90
CA GLU A 170 -13.33 -5.70 -4.48
C GLU A 170 -13.39 -4.29 -3.92
N GLN A 171 -13.33 -4.13 -2.60
CA GLN A 171 -13.34 -2.81 -1.96
C GLN A 171 -12.19 -1.92 -2.45
N ILE A 172 -10.96 -2.45 -2.47
CA ILE A 172 -9.76 -1.65 -2.76
C ILE A 172 -9.66 -1.29 -4.26
N PHE A 173 -9.84 -2.26 -5.16
CA PHE A 173 -9.75 -2.01 -6.59
C PHE A 173 -10.94 -1.20 -7.11
N THR A 174 -12.17 -1.45 -6.61
CA THR A 174 -13.34 -0.67 -7.02
C THR A 174 -13.25 0.77 -6.53
N THR A 175 -12.79 1.01 -5.30
CA THR A 175 -12.51 2.37 -4.81
C THR A 175 -11.47 3.07 -5.70
N GLY A 176 -10.38 2.38 -6.05
CA GLY A 176 -9.35 2.93 -6.94
C GLY A 176 -9.88 3.28 -8.34
N LYS A 177 -10.72 2.42 -8.94
CA LYS A 177 -11.36 2.67 -10.25
C LYS A 177 -12.33 3.85 -10.21
N ILE A 178 -13.18 3.91 -9.19
CA ILE A 178 -14.13 5.01 -9.00
C ILE A 178 -13.38 6.32 -8.84
N ARG A 179 -12.31 6.34 -8.04
CA ARG A 179 -11.47 7.53 -7.86
C ARG A 179 -10.86 7.99 -9.20
N LYS A 180 -10.25 7.09 -9.98
CA LYS A 180 -9.71 7.42 -11.32
C LYS A 180 -10.79 7.97 -12.27
N ALA A 181 -12.01 7.40 -12.22
CA ALA A 181 -13.13 7.88 -13.03
C ALA A 181 -13.56 9.29 -12.59
N LEU A 182 -13.65 9.55 -11.28
CA LEU A 182 -13.93 10.88 -10.74
C LEU A 182 -12.84 11.88 -11.08
N ASP A 183 -11.56 11.51 -11.00
CA ASP A 183 -10.44 12.36 -11.42
C ASP A 183 -10.64 12.83 -12.86
N LYS A 184 -10.96 11.91 -13.78
CA LYS A 184 -11.23 12.25 -15.18
C LYS A 184 -12.46 13.15 -15.32
N LEU A 185 -13.54 12.85 -14.61
CA LEU A 185 -14.79 13.64 -14.67
C LEU A 185 -14.61 15.06 -14.13
N PHE A 186 -13.78 15.28 -13.10
CA PHE A 186 -13.62 16.61 -12.52
C PHE A 186 -12.52 17.41 -13.23
N MET A 187 -11.49 16.73 -13.75
CA MET A 187 -10.44 17.36 -14.57
C MET A 187 -10.91 17.67 -16.00
N ASP A 188 -11.82 16.89 -16.57
CA ASP A 188 -12.42 17.21 -17.87
C ASP A 188 -13.93 16.85 -17.89
N PRO A 189 -14.78 17.66 -17.25
CA PRO A 189 -16.19 17.34 -17.09
C PRO A 189 -16.92 17.32 -18.43
N PRO A 190 -17.66 16.23 -18.74
CA PRO A 190 -18.47 16.18 -19.94
C PRO A 190 -19.64 17.17 -19.84
N ASN A 191 -20.13 17.63 -21.00
CA ASN A 191 -21.23 18.60 -21.06
C ASN A 191 -22.50 18.11 -20.36
N THR A 192 -22.75 16.80 -20.30
CA THR A 192 -23.87 16.21 -19.56
C THR A 192 -23.78 16.49 -18.06
N LEU A 193 -22.60 16.32 -17.46
CA LEU A 193 -22.35 16.63 -16.06
C LEU A 193 -22.48 18.14 -15.78
N ILE A 194 -21.95 18.99 -16.67
CA ILE A 194 -22.09 20.44 -16.55
C ILE A 194 -23.56 20.87 -16.61
N LYS A 195 -24.34 20.31 -17.55
CA LYS A 195 -25.78 20.58 -17.67
C LYS A 195 -26.54 20.11 -16.42
N LEU A 196 -26.23 18.92 -15.91
CA LEU A 196 -26.83 18.39 -14.68
C LEU A 196 -26.58 19.32 -13.49
N ILE A 197 -25.34 19.76 -13.29
CA ILE A 197 -24.99 20.68 -12.20
C ILE A 197 -25.74 22.01 -12.34
N ARG A 198 -25.79 22.59 -13.55
CA ARG A 198 -26.54 23.85 -13.79
C ARG A 198 -28.04 23.68 -13.51
N SER A 199 -28.62 22.55 -13.91
CA SER A 199 -30.02 22.22 -13.62
C SER A 199 -30.29 22.09 -12.12
N VAL A 200 -29.35 21.56 -11.34
CA VAL A 200 -29.49 21.42 -9.88
C VAL A 200 -29.32 22.77 -9.16
N ILE A 201 -28.41 23.63 -9.64
CA ILE A 201 -28.20 24.96 -9.06
C ILE A 201 -29.41 25.86 -9.30
N GLY A 202 -30.10 25.71 -10.45
CA GLY A 202 -31.24 26.55 -10.80
C GLY A 202 -30.87 28.01 -11.09
N ASP A 203 -29.58 28.29 -11.32
CA ASP A 203 -29.07 29.62 -11.63
C ASP A 203 -28.50 29.67 -13.05
N ASP A 204 -29.26 30.29 -13.95
CA ASP A 204 -28.89 30.42 -15.36
C ASP A 204 -27.74 31.40 -15.62
N THR A 205 -27.36 32.22 -14.63
CA THR A 205 -26.24 33.16 -14.75
C THR A 205 -24.89 32.45 -14.77
N ILE A 206 -24.82 31.22 -14.25
CA ILE A 206 -23.58 30.44 -14.20
C ILE A 206 -23.31 29.81 -15.56
N LYS A 207 -22.21 30.24 -16.20
CA LYS A 207 -21.77 29.72 -17.50
C LYS A 207 -21.12 28.34 -17.36
N PRO A 208 -21.21 27.47 -18.38
CA PRO A 208 -20.54 26.15 -18.41
C PRO A 208 -19.04 26.19 -18.08
N VAL A 209 -18.34 27.24 -18.53
CA VAL A 209 -16.91 27.44 -18.26
C VAL A 209 -16.64 27.69 -16.78
N GLN A 210 -17.54 28.39 -16.07
CA GLN A 210 -17.41 28.64 -14.63
C GLN A 210 -17.62 27.34 -13.85
N VAL A 211 -18.58 26.50 -14.24
CA VAL A 211 -18.78 25.17 -13.65
C VAL A 211 -17.54 24.30 -13.87
N LYS A 212 -17.00 24.25 -15.09
CA LYS A 212 -15.77 23.49 -15.39
C LYS A 212 -14.59 23.96 -14.55
N LYS A 213 -14.38 25.28 -14.44
CA LYS A 213 -13.32 25.85 -13.60
C LYS A 213 -13.56 25.57 -12.11
N ALA A 214 -14.79 25.66 -11.64
CA ALA A 214 -15.15 25.37 -10.25
C ALA A 214 -14.94 23.89 -9.91
N LEU A 215 -15.39 22.96 -10.74
CA LEU A 215 -15.15 21.52 -10.56
C LEU A 215 -13.66 21.20 -10.52
N LYS A 216 -12.88 21.74 -11.46
CA LYS A 216 -11.42 21.62 -11.44
C LYS A 216 -10.84 22.12 -10.14
N ARG A 217 -11.17 23.37 -9.75
CA ARG A 217 -10.67 24.01 -8.52
C ARG A 217 -11.07 23.28 -7.26
N LEU A 218 -12.31 22.80 -7.14
CA LEU A 218 -12.77 22.04 -5.99
C LEU A 218 -12.04 20.69 -5.92
N TRP A 219 -11.85 20.03 -7.06
CA TRP A 219 -11.13 18.76 -7.12
C TRP A 219 -9.64 18.93 -6.84
N THR A 220 -8.97 19.94 -7.41
CA THR A 220 -7.58 20.27 -7.05
C THR A 220 -7.51 20.77 -5.60
N GLN A 221 -8.46 21.53 -5.07
CA GLN A 221 -8.50 21.84 -3.63
C GLN A 221 -8.70 20.62 -2.72
N THR A 222 -9.12 19.47 -3.25
CA THR A 222 -9.02 18.15 -2.59
C THR A 222 -7.76 17.35 -2.96
N SER A 223 -7.09 17.62 -4.08
CA SER A 223 -5.96 16.83 -4.61
C SER A 223 -4.59 17.56 -4.59
N GLU A 224 -4.52 18.84 -4.94
CA GLU A 224 -3.35 19.72 -4.97
C GLU A 224 -3.75 21.20 -4.75
N ILE A 225 -3.20 21.90 -3.74
CA ILE A 225 -3.11 23.36 -3.86
C ILE A 225 -1.86 23.64 -4.72
N GLU A 226 -2.11 24.10 -5.96
CA GLU A 226 -1.24 24.13 -7.15
C GLU A 226 0.15 24.81 -7.03
N VAL A 227 1.10 24.33 -7.84
CA VAL A 227 2.32 25.04 -8.27
C VAL A 227 2.03 25.71 -9.63
N PRO A 228 2.41 26.99 -9.86
CA PRO A 228 2.18 27.66 -11.15
C PRO A 228 3.12 27.16 -12.25
N SER A 229 2.56 26.85 -13.41
CA SER A 229 3.26 26.60 -14.66
C SER A 229 3.65 27.91 -15.37
N THR A 230 4.93 28.08 -15.71
CA THR A 230 5.36 28.99 -16.78
C THR A 230 6.09 28.19 -17.85
N PHE A 231 5.44 28.08 -19.02
CA PHE A 231 6.05 27.61 -20.26
C PHE A 231 6.95 28.70 -20.84
N GLY A 232 8.14 28.30 -21.28
CA GLY A 232 9.06 29.04 -22.14
C GLY A 232 10.13 28.06 -22.62
N VAL A 233 9.91 27.51 -23.82
CA VAL A 233 10.75 26.51 -24.49
C VAL A 233 11.89 27.20 -25.22
N GLU A 234 13.12 26.68 -25.13
CA GLU A 234 14.03 26.55 -26.28
C GLU A 234 15.05 25.42 -26.06
N PRO A 235 15.52 24.71 -27.12
CA PRO A 235 16.20 23.43 -27.03
C PRO A 235 17.73 23.51 -27.19
N VAL A 236 18.49 22.67 -26.47
CA VAL A 236 19.96 22.52 -26.66
C VAL A 236 20.37 21.03 -26.53
N PRO A 237 21.36 20.53 -27.31
CA PRO A 237 21.55 19.12 -27.71
C PRO A 237 22.22 18.21 -26.66
N PRO A 238 22.37 16.89 -26.93
CA PRO A 238 22.81 15.93 -25.93
C PRO A 238 24.34 15.88 -25.85
N GLU A 239 24.92 15.91 -24.65
CA GLU A 239 26.09 15.08 -24.33
C GLU A 239 26.41 14.97 -22.83
N ARG A 240 26.65 13.71 -22.44
CA ARG A 240 27.57 13.16 -21.43
C ARG A 240 27.28 13.32 -19.93
N ALA A 241 27.22 12.15 -19.31
CA ALA A 241 27.04 11.88 -17.90
C ALA A 241 28.17 12.41 -17.02
N ILE A 242 27.80 13.11 -15.95
CA ILE A 242 28.57 13.20 -14.70
C ILE A 242 27.60 13.08 -13.52
N LYS A 243 27.77 12.04 -12.70
CA LYS A 243 27.10 11.86 -11.41
C LYS A 243 27.43 13.05 -10.50
N ARG A 244 26.42 13.86 -10.13
CA ARG A 244 26.47 14.79 -8.99
C ARG A 244 25.20 14.62 -8.16
N GLY A 245 25.37 14.50 -6.85
CA GLY A 245 24.29 14.27 -5.88
C GLY A 245 23.18 15.32 -5.98
N LYS A 246 21.93 14.86 -5.85
CA LYS A 246 20.74 15.73 -5.88
C LYS A 246 20.86 16.82 -4.82
N LYS A 247 20.71 18.08 -5.24
CA LYS A 247 20.67 19.25 -4.36
C LYS A 247 19.48 19.14 -3.39
N ARG A 248 19.72 19.61 -2.17
CA ARG A 248 18.74 19.74 -1.08
C ARG A 248 17.69 20.79 -1.50
N GLY A 249 16.58 20.36 -2.10
CA GLY A 249 15.50 21.29 -2.51
C GLY A 249 14.60 20.86 -3.68
N GLU A 250 14.86 19.74 -4.38
CA GLU A 250 13.88 19.22 -5.33
C GLU A 250 12.61 18.77 -4.57
N GLU A 251 11.48 19.39 -4.87
CA GLU A 251 10.18 18.94 -4.37
C GLU A 251 9.87 17.58 -5.00
N TYR A 252 9.58 16.60 -4.14
CA TYR A 252 9.18 15.26 -4.58
C TYR A 252 7.72 15.31 -5.02
N SER A 253 7.32 14.46 -5.95
CA SER A 253 5.93 14.36 -6.39
C SER A 253 5.18 13.29 -5.60
N GLU A 254 3.85 13.32 -5.64
CA GLU A 254 3.03 12.21 -5.12
C GLU A 254 3.39 10.88 -5.78
N GLU A 255 3.56 10.89 -7.11
CA GLU A 255 3.94 9.71 -7.90
C GLU A 255 5.23 9.04 -7.39
N HIS A 256 6.20 9.83 -6.91
CA HIS A 256 7.43 9.29 -6.31
C HIS A 256 7.14 8.40 -5.08
N HIS A 257 6.12 8.74 -4.28
CA HIS A 257 5.76 7.98 -3.09
C HIS A 257 4.82 6.81 -3.38
N LEU A 258 3.96 6.93 -4.40
CA LEU A 258 2.98 5.89 -4.75
C LEU A 258 3.56 4.80 -5.65
N LYS A 259 4.61 5.11 -6.43
CA LYS A 259 5.16 4.17 -7.41
C LYS A 259 5.59 2.85 -6.75
N GLY A 260 5.05 1.75 -7.29
CA GLY A 260 5.34 0.39 -6.83
C GLY A 260 4.76 0.05 -5.44
N LYS A 261 3.87 0.89 -4.90
CA LYS A 261 3.13 0.58 -3.68
C LYS A 261 1.90 -0.26 -3.99
N PRO A 262 1.52 -1.18 -3.10
CA PRO A 262 0.27 -1.90 -3.26
C PRO A 262 -0.93 -0.98 -3.23
N GLN A 263 -2.00 -1.38 -3.91
CA GLN A 263 -3.21 -0.57 -4.03
C GLN A 263 -3.84 -0.27 -2.65
N GLU A 264 -3.75 -1.20 -1.69
CA GLU A 264 -4.19 -1.02 -0.30
C GLU A 264 -3.50 0.19 0.38
N VAL A 265 -2.17 0.28 0.25
CA VAL A 265 -1.38 1.37 0.85
C VAL A 265 -1.69 2.71 0.19
N ILE A 266 -1.89 2.71 -1.13
CA ILE A 266 -2.23 3.92 -1.89
C ILE A 266 -3.57 4.48 -1.42
N GLU A 267 -4.61 3.64 -1.31
CA GLU A 267 -5.93 4.10 -0.85
C GLU A 267 -5.95 4.50 0.62
N LEU A 268 -5.19 3.79 1.47
CA LEU A 268 -5.02 4.18 2.87
C LEU A 268 -4.34 5.56 2.99
N PHE A 269 -3.26 5.80 2.24
CA PHE A 269 -2.59 7.11 2.23
C PHE A 269 -3.53 8.22 1.77
N ARG A 270 -4.26 8.01 0.67
CA ARG A 270 -5.23 8.99 0.16
C ARG A 270 -6.34 9.31 1.15
N THR A 271 -6.74 8.33 1.94
CA THR A 271 -7.76 8.50 2.99
C THR A 271 -7.22 9.36 4.14
N ILE A 272 -5.98 9.12 4.58
CA ILE A 272 -5.30 9.93 5.60
C ILE A 272 -5.01 11.34 5.09
N ASP A 273 -4.55 11.47 3.85
CA ASP A 273 -4.28 12.75 3.20
C ASP A 273 -5.52 13.65 3.21
N LYS A 274 -6.65 13.09 2.78
CA LYS A 274 -7.95 13.78 2.81
C LYS A 274 -8.30 14.23 4.22
N PHE A 275 -8.24 13.32 5.20
CA PHE A 275 -8.56 13.63 6.59
C PHE A 275 -7.68 14.77 7.14
N CYS A 276 -6.36 14.69 6.98
CA CYS A 276 -5.44 15.72 7.45
C CYS A 276 -5.73 17.10 6.84
N ARG A 277 -6.12 17.15 5.56
CA ARG A 277 -6.48 18.40 4.88
C ARG A 277 -7.83 18.95 5.31
N GLU A 278 -8.78 18.10 5.66
CA GLU A 278 -10.10 18.49 6.13
C GLU A 278 -10.09 19.06 7.56
N LEU A 279 -9.02 18.86 8.33
CA LEU A 279 -8.84 19.45 9.66
C LEU A 279 -8.89 20.99 9.63
N ASP A 280 -8.29 21.60 8.61
CA ASP A 280 -8.48 23.02 8.26
C ASP A 280 -8.12 23.19 6.77
N PRO A 281 -9.12 23.20 5.86
CA PRO A 281 -8.90 23.24 4.41
C PRO A 281 -8.16 24.48 3.92
N THR A 282 -8.12 25.54 4.72
CA THR A 282 -7.52 26.82 4.31
C THR A 282 -6.06 26.97 4.75
N ALA A 283 -5.71 26.38 5.90
CA ALA A 283 -4.41 26.59 6.52
C ALA A 283 -3.52 25.34 6.55
N VAL A 284 -4.06 24.13 6.43
CA VAL A 284 -3.24 22.92 6.37
C VAL A 284 -2.54 22.82 5.01
N ARG A 285 -1.22 22.73 5.06
CA ARG A 285 -0.34 22.55 3.91
C ARG A 285 0.32 21.18 3.95
N ARG A 286 0.29 20.50 2.80
CA ARG A 286 1.03 19.27 2.54
C ARG A 286 2.33 19.56 1.82
N LYS A 287 3.41 18.86 2.15
CA LYS A 287 4.66 18.87 1.38
C LYS A 287 5.27 17.47 1.26
N TYR A 288 5.63 17.08 0.04
CA TYR A 288 6.35 15.84 -0.23
C TYR A 288 7.86 16.06 -0.05
N LEU A 289 8.45 15.26 0.85
CA LEU A 289 9.89 15.21 1.09
C LEU A 289 10.42 13.85 0.66
N ALA A 290 11.74 13.70 0.58
CA ALA A 290 12.37 12.51 0.01
C ALA A 290 11.86 11.16 0.54
N LYS A 291 11.49 11.12 1.84
CA LYS A 291 11.05 9.91 2.52
C LYS A 291 9.59 9.96 2.96
N TYR A 292 9.05 11.12 3.32
CA TYR A 292 7.73 11.21 3.94
C TYR A 292 6.95 12.43 3.44
N VAL A 293 5.64 12.40 3.66
CA VAL A 293 4.71 13.48 3.39
C VAL A 293 4.45 14.23 4.69
N ARG A 294 4.60 15.55 4.67
CA ARG A 294 4.50 16.41 5.85
C ARG A 294 3.23 17.25 5.80
N TYR A 295 2.48 17.29 6.89
CA TYR A 295 1.31 18.14 7.09
C TYR A 295 1.60 19.18 8.19
N ALA A 296 1.34 20.45 7.86
CA ALA A 296 1.57 21.57 8.75
C ALA A 296 0.43 22.58 8.70
N HIS A 297 0.12 23.20 9.84
CA HIS A 297 -0.74 24.38 9.94
C HIS A 297 0.16 25.60 10.12
N GLY A 298 0.15 26.53 9.15
CA GLY A 298 1.12 27.63 9.11
C GLY A 298 2.57 27.12 9.08
N LYS A 299 3.35 27.41 10.12
CA LYS A 299 4.74 26.93 10.27
C LYS A 299 4.84 25.65 11.11
N ASN A 300 3.75 25.22 11.75
CA ASN A 300 3.77 24.12 12.72
C ASN A 300 3.38 22.81 12.08
N ILE A 301 4.34 21.89 12.04
CA ILE A 301 4.12 20.52 11.60
C ILE A 301 3.39 19.77 12.71
N PHE A 302 2.32 19.06 12.37
CA PHE A 302 1.60 18.21 13.32
C PHE A 302 1.65 16.72 12.94
N CYS A 303 1.81 16.40 11.66
CA CYS A 303 1.76 15.02 11.18
C CYS A 303 2.76 14.79 10.03
N CYS A 304 3.50 13.69 10.10
CA CYS A 304 4.37 13.20 9.03
C CYS A 304 4.01 11.76 8.68
N VAL A 305 3.79 11.45 7.40
CA VAL A 305 3.36 10.13 6.92
C VAL A 305 4.40 9.53 5.99
N HIS A 306 4.92 8.36 6.31
CA HIS A 306 5.82 7.58 5.47
C HIS A 306 5.11 6.35 4.91
N LEU A 307 5.07 6.23 3.58
CA LEU A 307 4.46 5.11 2.90
C LEU A 307 5.45 3.93 2.84
N GLN A 308 5.14 2.85 3.55
CA GLN A 308 5.87 1.58 3.48
C GLN A 308 5.18 0.64 2.49
N LYS A 309 5.62 -0.62 2.39
CA LYS A 309 4.99 -1.58 1.47
C LYS A 309 3.79 -2.29 2.11
N SER A 310 3.81 -2.48 3.43
CA SER A 310 2.78 -3.15 4.23
C SER A 310 1.85 -2.20 5.00
N GLY A 311 1.96 -0.89 4.75
CA GLY A 311 1.19 0.12 5.49
C GLY A 311 1.88 1.48 5.52
N LEU A 312 1.53 2.27 6.54
CA LEU A 312 1.99 3.63 6.77
C LEU A 312 2.55 3.80 8.18
N ARG A 313 3.64 4.57 8.27
CA ARG A 313 4.16 5.11 9.53
C ARG A 313 3.74 6.55 9.66
N ILE A 314 3.12 6.90 10.78
CA ILE A 314 2.67 8.27 11.03
C ILE A 314 3.31 8.79 12.30
N TRP A 315 4.10 9.86 12.20
CA TRP A 315 4.65 10.55 13.37
C TRP A 315 3.82 11.78 13.68
N LEU A 316 3.45 11.91 14.95
CA LEU A 316 2.60 12.98 15.46
C LEU A 316 3.39 13.85 16.43
N LYS A 317 3.21 15.17 16.31
CA LYS A 317 3.80 16.14 17.23
C LYS A 317 3.03 16.17 18.55
N LEU A 318 3.19 15.09 19.31
CA LEU A 318 2.66 14.83 20.65
C LEU A 318 3.81 14.35 21.54
N ASN A 319 3.64 14.47 22.85
CA ASN A 319 4.53 13.86 23.83
C ASN A 319 3.93 12.52 24.26
N TYR A 320 4.70 11.43 24.12
CA TYR A 320 4.23 10.08 24.43
C TYR A 320 3.85 9.91 25.91
N SER A 321 4.59 10.53 26.82
CA SER A 321 4.35 10.45 28.27
C SER A 321 3.00 11.04 28.71
N ASN A 322 2.33 11.79 27.83
CA ASN A 322 0.98 12.34 28.07
C ASN A 322 -0.14 11.39 27.60
N LEU A 323 0.19 10.20 27.11
CA LEU A 323 -0.80 9.18 26.70
C LEU A 323 -1.03 8.19 27.85
N GLU A 324 -2.25 8.13 28.36
CA GLU A 324 -2.59 7.27 29.52
C GLU A 324 -2.59 5.77 29.18
N SER A 325 -3.06 5.40 27.98
CA SER A 325 -3.17 4.01 27.56
C SER A 325 -3.05 3.92 26.03
N PRO A 326 -1.82 4.08 25.49
CA PRO A 326 -1.59 4.01 24.05
C PRO A 326 -1.92 2.60 23.52
N PRO A 327 -2.72 2.47 22.44
CA PRO A 327 -2.95 1.20 21.76
C PRO A 327 -1.66 0.56 21.23
N GLU A 328 -1.68 -0.75 20.96
CA GLU A 328 -0.49 -1.49 20.49
C GLU A 328 0.15 -0.97 19.18
N TYR A 329 -0.63 -0.27 18.35
CA TYR A 329 -0.12 0.36 17.13
C TYR A 329 0.57 1.70 17.38
N VAL A 330 0.67 2.15 18.63
CA VAL A 330 1.31 3.40 19.04
C VAL A 330 2.63 3.09 19.73
N ARG A 331 3.69 3.75 19.29
CA ARG A 331 5.07 3.53 19.77
C ARG A 331 5.67 4.84 20.26
N ASP A 332 6.38 4.76 21.39
CA ASP A 332 7.26 5.83 21.86
C ASP A 332 8.54 5.86 21.02
N VAL A 333 8.78 7.00 20.39
CA VAL A 333 9.99 7.27 19.60
C VAL A 333 10.81 8.46 20.15
N SER A 334 10.51 8.94 21.36
CA SER A 334 11.22 10.06 22.02
C SER A 334 12.75 9.86 22.11
N ASN A 335 13.18 8.61 22.22
CA ASN A 335 14.59 8.23 22.39
C ASN A 335 15.18 7.50 21.17
N ILE A 336 14.46 7.48 20.04
CA ILE A 336 14.85 6.74 18.83
C ILE A 336 14.88 7.71 17.65
N GLY A 337 15.92 7.64 16.82
CA GLY A 337 15.98 8.46 15.61
C GLY A 337 14.84 8.15 14.65
N HIS A 338 14.07 9.16 14.24
CA HIS A 338 12.98 9.01 13.27
C HIS A 338 12.95 10.18 12.28
N TRP A 339 12.26 9.99 11.14
CA TRP A 339 12.18 11.00 10.07
C TRP A 339 11.13 12.09 10.31
N GLY A 340 10.14 11.82 11.17
CA GLY A 340 8.97 12.66 11.40
C GLY A 340 9.10 13.70 12.52
N VAL A 341 8.01 13.93 13.24
CA VAL A 341 7.89 14.93 14.31
C VAL A 341 7.31 14.33 15.58
N GLY A 342 7.70 14.88 16.74
CA GLY A 342 7.21 14.47 18.05
C GLY A 342 7.61 13.05 18.44
N ASP A 343 7.04 12.59 19.54
CA ASP A 343 7.48 11.39 20.24
C ASP A 343 6.55 10.18 19.97
N VAL A 344 5.48 10.40 19.21
CA VAL A 344 4.43 9.40 18.98
C VAL A 344 4.46 8.92 17.54
N GLU A 345 4.74 7.64 17.34
CA GLU A 345 4.64 6.96 16.05
C GLU A 345 3.41 6.04 16.02
N LEU A 346 2.69 6.02 14.90
CA LEU A 346 1.56 5.12 14.62
C LEU A 346 1.89 4.14 13.49
N ALA A 347 1.56 2.87 13.69
CA ALA A 347 1.63 1.78 12.73
C ALA A 347 0.26 1.51 12.07
N ILE A 348 -0.03 2.17 10.94
CA ILE A 348 -1.36 2.07 10.30
C ILE A 348 -1.29 1.20 9.04
N ASP A 349 -1.94 0.05 9.05
CA ASP A 349 -1.98 -0.91 7.94
C ASP A 349 -3.38 -1.12 7.35
N SER A 350 -4.40 -0.50 7.93
CA SER A 350 -5.80 -0.71 7.55
C SER A 350 -6.65 0.53 7.82
N ILE A 351 -7.77 0.62 7.09
CA ILE A 351 -8.75 1.70 7.27
C ILE A 351 -9.34 1.66 8.68
N GLN A 352 -9.62 0.47 9.21
CA GLN A 352 -10.17 0.31 10.56
C GLN A 352 -9.24 0.90 11.62
N ARG A 353 -7.95 0.57 11.53
CA ARG A 353 -6.94 1.12 12.46
C ARG A 353 -6.77 2.62 12.27
N PHE A 354 -6.85 3.12 11.04
CA PHE A 354 -6.89 4.56 10.80
C PHE A 354 -8.08 5.23 11.51
N GLN A 355 -9.29 4.65 11.49
CA GLN A 355 -10.44 5.21 12.22
C GLN A 355 -10.13 5.35 13.72
N SER A 356 -9.56 4.32 14.34
CA SER A 356 -9.14 4.37 15.76
C SER A 356 -8.06 5.41 16.02
N ALA A 357 -7.16 5.66 15.05
CA ALA A 357 -6.07 6.61 15.17
C ALA A 357 -6.46 8.07 14.91
N LYS A 358 -7.63 8.35 14.30
CA LYS A 358 -8.07 9.72 13.97
C LYS A 358 -8.01 10.68 15.16
N GLY A 359 -8.41 10.22 16.35
CA GLY A 359 -8.39 11.03 17.57
C GLY A 359 -7.00 11.56 17.93
N LEU A 360 -5.95 10.74 17.74
CA LEU A 360 -4.57 11.16 18.00
C LEU A 360 -4.07 12.17 16.97
N ILE A 361 -4.40 11.96 15.69
CA ILE A 361 -4.03 12.91 14.61
C ILE A 361 -4.73 14.26 14.85
N GLN A 362 -6.02 14.24 15.21
CA GLN A 362 -6.77 15.44 15.58
C GLN A 362 -6.13 16.13 16.79
N LYS A 363 -5.82 15.40 17.86
CA LYS A 363 -5.15 15.95 19.06
C LYS A 363 -3.83 16.64 18.70
N SER A 364 -3.01 16.00 17.86
CA SER A 364 -1.75 16.59 17.41
C SER A 364 -1.94 17.88 16.62
N PHE A 365 -2.97 17.94 15.77
CA PHE A 365 -3.35 19.16 15.07
C PHE A 365 -3.77 20.28 16.04
N GLU A 366 -4.69 19.99 16.97
CA GLU A 366 -5.20 20.97 17.95
C GLU A 366 -4.09 21.57 18.82
N GLU A 367 -3.15 20.74 19.30
CA GLU A 367 -2.04 21.21 20.15
C GLU A 367 -0.98 22.04 19.40
N ASN A 368 -1.01 22.04 18.06
CA ASN A 368 -0.02 22.69 17.23
C ASN A 368 -0.58 23.76 16.28
N ARG A 369 -1.91 23.94 16.20
CA ARG A 369 -2.53 25.01 15.37
C ARG A 369 -2.48 26.40 16.01
N LEU A 370 -2.33 26.48 17.34
CA LEU A 370 -2.32 27.74 18.10
C LEU A 370 -0.91 28.21 18.53
N LYS A 371 0.12 27.40 18.26
CA LYS A 371 1.52 27.73 18.54
C LYS A 371 2.14 28.47 17.37
#